data_AF-A0A9X8VB14-F1
#
_entry.id   AF-A0A9X8VB14-F1
#
_cell.length_a   1.000
_cell.length_b   1.000
_cell.length_c   1.000
_cell.angle_alpha   90.00
_cell.angle_beta   90.00
_cell.angle_gamma   90.00
#
_symmetry.space_group_name_H-M   'P 1'
#
loop_
_entity.id
_entity.type
_entity.pdbx_description
1 polymer ?
#
loop_
_entity_poly.entity_id
_entity_poly.type
_entity_poly.pdbx_seq_one_letter_code
_entity_poly.pdbx_strand_id
1 'polypeptide(L)'
;VPASIQEMSTYSSSPVHQPSAQTASFYKVTVSLDKTHISYQGKALQLTNGMRAQSTLFLEERPLYQWMFSPFYDMKNSLMGPIND
;
A
#
# COMPACT_ATOMS: atom_id res chain seq x y z
N VAL A 1 2.59 -7.66 -27.14
CA VAL A 1 2.63 -6.27 -27.68
C VAL A 1 3.55 -5.42 -26.80
N PRO A 2 4.43 -4.57 -27.36
CA PRO A 2 5.31 -3.71 -26.57
C PRO A 2 4.50 -2.76 -25.66
N ALA A 3 4.95 -2.56 -24.43
CA ALA A 3 4.35 -1.59 -23.52
C ALA A 3 4.94 -0.20 -23.76
N SER A 4 4.09 0.83 -23.89
CA SER A 4 4.56 2.20 -24.07
C SER A 4 4.94 2.84 -22.73
N ILE A 5 5.86 3.79 -22.75
CA ILE A 5 6.26 4.54 -21.54
C ILE A 5 5.07 5.27 -20.90
N GLN A 6 4.14 5.79 -21.73
CA GLN A 6 2.94 6.48 -21.27
C GLN A 6 1.92 5.53 -20.62
N GLU A 7 1.79 4.29 -21.11
CA GLU A 7 0.98 3.26 -20.45
C GLU A 7 1.63 2.87 -19.10
N MET A 8 2.95 2.68 -19.11
CA MET A 8 3.72 2.28 -17.95
C MET A 8 3.72 3.32 -16.82
N SER A 9 3.57 4.61 -17.11
CA SER A 9 3.47 5.64 -16.06
C SER A 9 2.16 5.55 -15.26
N THR A 10 1.15 4.84 -15.77
CA THR A 10 -0.14 4.66 -15.08
C THR A 10 -0.13 3.51 -14.06
N TYR A 11 0.89 2.63 -14.11
CA TYR A 11 1.01 1.48 -13.21
C TYR A 11 1.73 1.89 -11.93
N SER A 12 1.10 1.63 -10.78
CA SER A 12 1.66 1.93 -9.45
C SER A 12 2.98 1.22 -9.18
N SER A 13 3.21 0.06 -9.80
CA SER A 13 4.39 -0.79 -9.62
C SER A 13 5.32 -0.75 -10.84
N SER A 14 5.32 0.35 -11.59
CA SER A 14 6.04 0.43 -12.86
C SER A 14 7.56 0.42 -12.67
N PRO A 15 8.29 -0.47 -13.37
CA PRO A 15 9.74 -0.54 -13.28
C PRO A 15 10.42 0.69 -13.88
N VAL A 16 9.74 1.55 -14.63
CA VAL A 16 10.31 2.78 -15.23
C VAL A 16 10.89 3.75 -14.19
N HIS A 17 10.45 3.67 -12.94
CA HIS A 17 10.98 4.47 -11.83
C HIS A 17 12.32 3.93 -11.28
N GLN A 18 12.78 2.76 -11.73
CA GLN A 18 14.06 2.19 -11.33
C GLN A 18 15.17 2.63 -12.29
N PRO A 19 16.30 3.18 -11.81
CA PRO A 19 17.39 3.68 -12.66
C PRO A 19 17.95 2.64 -13.63
N SER A 20 17.94 1.35 -13.25
CA SER A 20 18.44 0.23 -14.07
C SER A 20 17.44 -0.28 -15.10
N ALA A 21 16.17 0.13 -15.04
CA ALA A 21 15.10 -0.39 -15.87
C ALA A 21 14.82 0.47 -17.13
N GLN A 22 15.41 1.66 -17.22
CA GLN A 22 15.22 2.59 -18.34
C GLN A 22 15.75 2.07 -19.68
N THR A 23 16.59 1.03 -19.67
CA THR A 23 17.17 0.38 -20.86
C THR A 23 16.49 -0.94 -21.23
N ALA A 24 15.50 -1.41 -20.47
CA ALA A 24 14.84 -2.68 -20.72
C ALA A 24 13.61 -2.54 -21.64
N SER A 25 13.39 -3.56 -22.49
CA SER A 25 12.18 -3.65 -23.32
C SER A 25 11.06 -4.39 -22.57
N PHE A 26 9.92 -3.73 -22.39
CA PHE A 26 8.77 -4.29 -21.68
C PHE A 26 7.66 -4.71 -22.65
N TYR A 27 7.01 -5.83 -22.35
CA TYR A 27 5.90 -6.37 -23.13
C TYR A 27 4.69 -6.57 -22.22
N LYS A 28 3.49 -6.24 -22.72
CA LYS A 28 2.24 -6.59 -22.06
C LYS A 28 1.69 -7.91 -22.58
N VAL A 29 1.11 -8.65 -21.66
CA VAL A 29 0.41 -9.92 -21.89
C VAL A 29 -1.02 -9.80 -21.37
N THR A 30 -1.95 -10.42 -22.07
CA THR A 30 -3.34 -10.56 -21.62
C THR A 30 -3.52 -11.99 -21.14
N VAL A 31 -3.90 -12.14 -19.87
CA VAL A 31 -4.14 -13.45 -19.24
C VAL A 31 -5.62 -13.65 -19.03
N SER A 32 -6.10 -14.87 -19.24
CA SER A 32 -7.46 -15.26 -18.88
C SER A 32 -7.45 -15.74 -17.43
N LEU A 33 -8.44 -15.30 -16.65
CA LEU A 33 -8.60 -15.67 -15.25
C LEU A 33 -9.60 -16.84 -15.15
N ASP A 34 -9.26 -17.88 -14.41
CA ASP A 34 -10.18 -19.01 -14.17
C ASP A 34 -11.40 -18.60 -13.33
N LYS A 35 -11.22 -17.59 -12.46
CA LYS A 35 -12.28 -17.04 -11.61
C LYS A 35 -12.57 -15.61 -12.02
N THR A 36 -13.72 -15.41 -12.65
CA THR A 36 -14.19 -14.10 -13.13
C THR A 36 -15.17 -13.43 -12.18
N HIS A 37 -15.46 -14.03 -11.02
CA HIS A 37 -16.38 -13.47 -10.04
C HIS A 37 -15.73 -13.33 -8.65
N ILE A 38 -16.14 -12.31 -7.90
CA ILE A 38 -15.80 -12.14 -6.48
C ILE A 38 -17.08 -12.17 -5.65
N SER A 39 -17.03 -12.80 -4.47
CA SER A 39 -18.14 -12.75 -3.52
C SER A 39 -17.92 -11.57 -2.57
N TYR A 40 -18.83 -10.62 -2.57
CA TYR A 40 -18.80 -9.45 -1.70
C TYR A 40 -20.16 -9.23 -1.07
N GLN A 41 -20.22 -9.20 0.26
CA GLN A 41 -21.47 -9.00 1.01
C GLN A 41 -22.61 -9.95 0.58
N GLY A 42 -22.29 -11.20 0.29
CA GLY A 42 -23.27 -12.21 -0.15
C GLY A 42 -23.73 -12.07 -1.60
N LYS A 43 -23.14 -11.17 -2.39
CA LYS A 43 -23.42 -11.00 -3.82
C LYS A 43 -22.22 -11.42 -4.66
N ALA A 44 -22.47 -12.10 -5.78
CA ALA A 44 -21.46 -12.38 -6.78
C ALA A 44 -21.30 -11.17 -7.71
N LEU A 45 -20.15 -10.51 -7.65
CA LEU A 45 -19.77 -9.44 -8.58
C LEU A 45 -18.93 -10.04 -9.70
N GLN A 46 -19.33 -9.79 -10.94
CA GLN A 46 -18.57 -10.20 -12.12
C GLN A 46 -17.46 -9.18 -12.42
N LEU A 47 -16.26 -9.67 -12.71
CA LEU A 47 -15.14 -8.86 -13.14
C LEU A 47 -15.39 -8.40 -14.58
N THR A 48 -15.57 -7.10 -14.76
CA THR A 48 -15.75 -6.49 -16.08
C THR A 48 -14.49 -5.74 -16.48
N ASN A 49 -14.34 -5.52 -17.79
CA ASN A 49 -13.27 -4.69 -18.31
C ASN A 49 -13.33 -3.27 -17.69
N GLY A 50 -12.17 -2.68 -17.40
CA GLY A 50 -12.05 -1.38 -16.75
C GLY A 50 -12.08 -1.40 -15.22
N MET A 51 -12.38 -2.52 -14.57
CA MET A 51 -12.27 -2.64 -13.12
C MET A 51 -10.79 -2.61 -12.67
N ARG A 52 -10.52 -1.91 -11.57
CA ARG A 52 -9.21 -1.87 -10.91
C ARG A 52 -9.37 -2.37 -9.47
N ALA A 53 -8.58 -3.34 -9.08
CA ALA A 53 -8.49 -3.79 -7.69
C ALA A 53 -7.27 -3.14 -7.03
N GLN A 54 -7.47 -2.56 -5.85
CA GLN A 54 -6.41 -2.08 -4.98
C GLN A 54 -6.58 -2.73 -3.62
N SER A 55 -5.50 -3.30 -3.08
CA SER A 55 -5.47 -3.87 -1.74
C SER A 55 -4.50 -3.07 -0.90
N THR A 56 -4.94 -2.62 0.26
CA THR A 56 -4.08 -1.98 1.26
C THR A 56 -3.91 -2.95 2.41
N LEU A 57 -2.69 -3.46 2.58
CA LEU A 57 -2.34 -4.34 3.68
C LEU A 57 -1.59 -3.51 4.73
N PHE A 58 -2.21 -3.33 5.90
CA PHE A 58 -1.56 -2.69 7.03
C PHE A 58 -0.79 -3.78 7.81
N LEU A 59 0.55 -3.68 7.83
CA LEU A 59 1.42 -4.62 8.56
C LEU A 59 1.56 -4.26 10.05
N GLU A 60 1.17 -3.06 10.45
CA GLU A 60 1.30 -2.58 11.82
C GLU A 60 -0.08 -2.52 12.49
N GLU A 61 -0.30 -3.37 13.49
CA GLU A 61 -1.28 -3.11 14.54
C GLU A 61 -0.58 -2.30 15.63
N ARG A 62 -0.56 -0.96 15.52
CA ARG A 62 -0.18 -0.13 16.66
C ARG A 62 -1.37 -0.04 17.62
N PRO A 63 -1.28 -0.61 18.83
CA PRO A 63 -2.40 -0.59 19.75
C PRO A 63 -2.67 0.82 20.29
N LEU A 64 -3.92 1.25 20.18
CA LEU A 64 -4.40 2.56 20.67
C LEU A 64 -4.09 2.81 22.16
N TYR A 65 -3.98 1.76 22.98
CA TYR A 65 -3.67 1.92 24.41
C TYR A 65 -2.32 2.58 24.67
N GLN A 66 -1.35 2.48 23.74
CA GLN A 66 -0.05 3.17 23.88
C GLN A 66 -0.23 4.70 23.94
N TRP A 67 -1.29 5.24 23.32
CA TRP A 67 -1.65 6.66 23.43
C TRP A 67 -2.31 7.00 24.76
N MET A 68 -3.11 6.09 25.31
CA MET A 68 -3.81 6.33 26.58
C MET A 68 -2.87 6.42 27.78
N PHE A 69 -1.72 5.75 27.73
CA PHE A 69 -0.73 5.75 28.83
C PHE A 69 0.44 6.72 28.62
N SER A 70 0.48 7.50 27.54
CA SER A 70 1.51 8.53 27.33
C SER A 70 1.63 9.55 28.47
N PRO A 71 0.55 10.00 29.16
CA PRO A 71 0.68 11.02 30.21
C PRO A 71 1.47 10.54 31.44
N PHE A 72 1.52 9.23 31.68
CA PHE A 72 2.24 8.67 32.83
C PHE A 72 3.77 8.75 32.64
N TYR A 73 4.26 8.78 31.39
CA TYR A 73 5.67 9.01 31.10
C TYR A 73 6.05 10.49 31.22
N ASP A 74 5.16 11.41 30.82
CA ASP A 74 5.38 12.86 30.97
C ASP A 74 5.42 13.28 32.45
N MET A 75 4.67 12.59 33.30
CA MET A 75 4.65 12.87 34.74
C MET A 75 5.96 12.54 35.44
N LYS A 76 6.71 11.51 34.99
CA LYS A 76 8.06 11.21 35.51
C LYS A 76 9.04 12.35 35.23
N ASN A 77 8.96 12.95 34.05
CA ASN A 77 9.86 14.05 33.67
C ASN A 77 9.43 15.39 34.28
N SER A 78 8.14 15.58 34.55
CA SER A 78 7.63 16.79 35.19
C SER A 78 7.92 16.87 36.70
N LEU A 79 8.23 15.75 37.36
CA LEU A 79 8.58 15.68 38.77
C LEU A 79 10.10 15.75 39.04
N MET A 80 10.92 15.71 37.98
CA MET A 80 12.33 16.07 38.05
C MET A 80 12.43 17.59 37.94
N GLY A 81 12.23 18.28 39.06
CA GLY A 81 12.51 19.71 39.17
C GLY A 81 13.95 20.03 38.76
N PRO A 82 14.27 21.30 38.44
CA PRO A 82 15.57 21.67 37.90
C PRO A 82 16.70 21.16 38.81
N ILE A 83 17.52 20.26 38.29
CA ILE A 83 18.83 19.95 38.86
C ILE A 83 19.72 21.17 38.61
N ASN A 84 19.78 22.06 39.61
CA ASN A 84 20.78 23.12 39.66
C ASN A 84 22.16 22.47 39.86
N ASP A 85 23.12 22.78 38.99
CA ASP A 85 24.55 22.78 39.32
C ASP A 85 24.89 23.94 40.26
#